data_AF-A0A1F9MU81-F1
#
_entry.id   AF-A0A1F9MU81-F1
#
_cell.length_a   1.000
_cell.length_b   1.000
_cell.length_c   1.000
_cell.angle_alpha   90.00
_cell.angle_beta   90.00
_cell.angle_gamma   90.00
#
_symmetry.space_group_name_H-M   'P 1'
#
loop_
_entity.id
_entity.type
_entity.pdbx_description
1 polymer ?
#
loop_
_entity_poly.entity_id
_entity_poly.type
_entity_poly.pdbx_seq_one_letter_code
_entity_poly.pdbx_strand_id
1 'polypeptide(L)'
;MSEHSFSEVTEHGWLGRITESLKSVVVGIILFIVAFPVLWWNEGNSVETYKSLKEGATSVVSIAADKVDEANDGKLVHMSGDAETTDRLQDPTFLVEENAIRLSRNVEMYQWTERQESKKNKKVGGKEETVTTYTYAKEWKNSAVSSSSFKKPEGHENPGSMPYADDSWIAGKVTLGAFELSDDLKGAISKSETVRYTAQLHDRLPPPLKSKSQVYGEALYIGSNPGSPEVGDVRITFTKVPQGKVSLFSQQSGNTFQPYQTKAGKALERLQMGTVSAAQMFEQAQQENVVFTWILRIIGFILMFAGVSMVFRPIAVVADVVPIVGDILRMGFGIVAFAVAAPLTLVTIAIAWLVYRPVLGVALLLIASGIIVGIKMLATKRKKAAAPASAY
;
A
#
# COMPACT_ATOMS: atom_id res chain seq x y z
N MET A 1 18.14 -2.11 -32.60
CA MET A 1 17.08 -1.40 -31.88
C MET A 1 15.88 -2.33 -31.89
N SER A 2 15.46 -2.84 -30.73
CA SER A 2 14.34 -3.78 -30.66
C SER A 2 13.09 -3.14 -31.27
N GLU A 3 12.39 -3.85 -32.18
CA GLU A 3 11.24 -3.35 -32.95
C GLU A 3 10.07 -2.81 -32.09
N HIS A 4 10.13 -3.00 -30.76
CA HIS A 4 9.11 -2.63 -29.79
C HIS A 4 9.52 -1.50 -28.83
N SER A 5 10.45 -0.62 -29.23
CA SER A 5 10.79 0.59 -28.46
C SER A 5 10.74 1.85 -29.33
N PHE A 6 10.13 2.91 -28.83
CA PHE A 6 10.01 4.21 -29.49
C PHE A 6 10.37 5.34 -28.52
N SER A 7 11.13 6.34 -28.95
CA SER A 7 11.52 7.47 -28.11
C SER A 7 11.03 8.80 -28.69
N GLU A 8 10.46 9.65 -27.84
CA GLU A 8 10.09 11.03 -28.15
C GLU A 8 10.96 11.99 -27.34
N VAL A 9 11.36 13.08 -27.99
CA VAL A 9 12.20 14.11 -27.38
C VAL A 9 11.38 15.38 -27.26
N THR A 10 11.19 15.84 -26.03
CA THR A 10 10.51 17.10 -25.73
C THR A 10 11.51 18.10 -25.18
N GLU A 11 11.63 19.26 -25.84
CA GLU A 11 12.45 20.36 -25.34
C GLU A 11 11.62 21.34 -24.52
N HIS A 12 12.13 21.67 -23.33
CA HIS A 12 11.59 22.71 -22.48
C HIS A 12 12.50 23.93 -22.51
N GLY A 13 11.95 25.04 -23.02
CA GLY A 13 12.60 26.34 -22.93
C GLY A 13 12.76 26.82 -21.49
N TRP A 14 13.79 27.61 -21.23
CA TRP A 14 14.14 28.10 -19.90
C TRP A 14 12.98 28.85 -19.20
N LEU A 15 12.27 29.74 -19.91
CA LEU A 15 11.08 30.44 -19.39
C LEU A 15 9.95 29.48 -19.04
N GLY A 16 9.72 28.44 -19.87
CA GLY A 16 8.74 27.40 -19.60
C GLY A 16 9.04 26.65 -18.30
N ARG A 17 10.31 26.27 -18.08
CA ARG A 17 10.77 25.62 -16.84
C ARG A 17 10.57 26.50 -15.61
N ILE A 18 10.77 27.82 -15.74
CA ILE A 18 10.50 28.77 -14.66
C ILE A 18 9.00 28.79 -14.34
N THR A 19 8.12 28.92 -15.34
CA THR A 19 6.66 28.92 -15.09
C THR A 19 6.15 27.62 -14.49
N GLU A 20 6.69 26.46 -14.91
CA GLU A 20 6.35 25.16 -14.32
C GLU A 20 6.85 25.05 -12.87
N SER A 21 8.05 25.58 -12.58
CA SER A 21 8.57 25.62 -11.21
C SER A 21 7.73 26.49 -10.28
N LEU A 22 7.09 27.56 -10.77
CA LEU A 22 6.17 28.37 -9.97
C LEU A 22 4.92 27.60 -9.54
N LYS A 23 4.37 26.74 -10.42
CA LYS A 23 3.26 25.84 -10.05
C LYS A 23 3.66 24.88 -8.93
N SER A 24 4.91 24.43 -8.93
CA SER A 24 5.43 23.56 -7.87
C SER A 24 5.48 24.24 -6.50
N VAL A 25 5.58 25.57 -6.42
CA VAL A 25 5.53 26.29 -5.13
C VAL A 25 4.17 26.12 -4.46
N VAL A 26 3.08 26.27 -5.23
CA VAL A 26 1.71 26.11 -4.70
C VAL A 26 1.50 24.69 -4.17
N VAL A 27 1.89 23.69 -4.97
CA VAL A 27 1.83 22.28 -4.55
C VAL A 27 2.70 22.03 -3.31
N GLY A 28 3.90 22.61 -3.27
CA GLY A 28 4.82 22.48 -2.14
C GLY A 28 4.24 23.06 -0.83
N ILE A 29 3.59 24.22 -0.90
CA ILE A 29 2.91 24.83 0.26
C ILE A 29 1.79 23.91 0.75
N ILE A 30 0.99 23.34 -0.15
CA ILE A 30 -0.08 22.40 0.21
C ILE A 30 0.50 21.16 0.90
N LEU A 31 1.54 20.53 0.34
CA LEU A 31 2.19 19.37 0.94
C LEU A 31 2.75 19.67 2.33
N PHE A 32 3.40 20.83 2.49
CA PHE A 32 3.93 21.28 3.77
C PHE A 32 2.83 21.46 4.82
N ILE A 33 1.72 22.10 4.47
CA ILE A 33 0.59 22.32 5.38
C ILE A 33 -0.08 20.98 5.75
N VAL A 34 -0.30 20.09 4.78
CA VAL A 34 -0.94 18.78 4.99
C VAL A 34 -0.08 17.84 5.86
N ALA A 35 1.24 17.99 5.86
CA ALA A 35 2.12 17.18 6.69
C ALA A 35 1.80 17.29 8.20
N PHE A 36 1.39 18.47 8.69
CA PHE A 36 1.06 18.69 10.10
C PHE A 36 -0.15 17.87 10.59
N PRO A 37 -1.35 17.97 9.98
CA PRO A 37 -2.50 17.17 10.40
C PRO A 37 -2.26 15.67 10.18
N VAL A 38 -1.52 15.26 9.15
CA VAL A 38 -1.16 13.84 8.95
C VAL A 38 -0.32 13.32 10.11
N LEU A 39 0.74 14.03 10.49
CA LEU A 39 1.59 13.66 11.63
C LEU A 39 0.78 13.68 12.94
N TRP A 40 0.00 14.73 13.18
CA TRP A 40 -0.81 14.86 14.40
C TRP A 40 -1.84 13.74 14.54
N TRP A 41 -2.59 13.48 13.47
CA TRP A 41 -3.60 12.41 13.43
C TRP A 41 -2.95 11.04 13.64
N ASN A 42 -1.79 10.79 13.03
CA ASN A 42 -1.03 9.55 13.24
C ASN A 42 -0.65 9.34 14.72
N GLU A 43 -0.15 10.36 15.41
CA GLU A 43 0.20 10.24 16.83
C GLU A 43 -1.04 9.96 17.69
N GLY A 44 -2.15 10.67 17.43
CA GLY A 44 -3.42 10.43 18.13
C GLY A 44 -3.93 9.00 17.91
N ASN A 45 -3.98 8.56 16.65
CA ASN A 45 -4.43 7.22 16.27
C ASN A 45 -3.55 6.13 16.89
N SER A 46 -2.23 6.32 16.92
CA SER A 46 -1.27 5.40 17.52
C SER A 46 -1.51 5.21 19.02
N VAL A 47 -1.75 6.31 19.74
CA VAL A 47 -2.00 6.28 21.18
C VAL A 47 -3.36 5.66 21.49
N GLU A 48 -4.40 6.03 20.76
CA GLU A 48 -5.74 5.46 20.91
C GLU A 48 -5.72 3.94 20.70
N THR A 49 -5.05 3.50 19.65
CA THR A 49 -4.85 2.07 19.33
C THR A 49 -4.07 1.36 20.43
N TYR A 50 -2.96 1.93 20.90
CA TYR A 50 -2.19 1.37 22.01
C TYR A 50 -3.00 1.21 23.29
N LYS A 51 -3.78 2.24 23.68
CA LYS A 51 -4.63 2.20 24.87
C LYS A 51 -5.73 1.14 24.73
N SER A 52 -6.36 1.08 23.57
CA SER A 52 -7.41 0.10 23.25
C SER A 52 -6.87 -1.32 23.31
N LEU A 53 -5.71 -1.59 22.69
CA LEU A 53 -5.05 -2.90 22.76
C LEU A 53 -4.61 -3.28 24.18
N LYS A 54 -4.15 -2.31 24.97
CA LYS A 54 -3.79 -2.55 26.38
C LYS A 54 -5.02 -2.87 27.25
N GLU A 55 -6.12 -2.15 27.02
CA GLU A 55 -7.42 -2.44 27.65
C GLU A 55 -7.86 -3.85 27.29
N GLY A 56 -7.90 -4.17 26.00
CA GLY A 56 -8.28 -5.49 25.50
C GLY A 56 -7.41 -6.62 26.04
N ALA A 57 -6.08 -6.45 26.08
CA ALA A 57 -5.17 -7.44 26.63
C ALA A 57 -5.39 -7.72 28.13
N THR A 58 -5.99 -6.78 28.85
CA THR A 58 -6.31 -6.93 30.29
C THR A 58 -7.72 -7.50 30.51
N SER A 59 -8.65 -7.27 29.59
CA SER A 59 -10.05 -7.70 29.71
C SER A 59 -10.38 -9.00 28.97
N VAL A 60 -9.52 -9.43 28.03
CA VAL A 60 -9.75 -10.62 27.21
C VAL A 60 -9.83 -11.88 28.07
N VAL A 61 -10.83 -12.70 27.79
CA VAL A 61 -10.99 -14.03 28.41
C VAL A 61 -10.78 -15.09 27.35
N SER A 62 -9.77 -15.94 27.51
CA SER A 62 -9.57 -17.09 26.63
C SER A 62 -10.54 -18.21 26.99
N ILE A 63 -11.35 -18.65 26.03
CA ILE A 63 -12.38 -19.67 26.20
C ILE A 63 -12.20 -20.80 25.18
N ALA A 64 -12.78 -21.96 25.47
CA ALA A 64 -12.87 -23.05 24.51
C ALA A 64 -13.97 -22.74 23.47
N ALA A 65 -13.76 -23.19 22.23
CA ALA A 65 -14.70 -22.95 21.14
C ALA A 65 -15.87 -23.97 21.11
N ASP A 66 -15.84 -25.01 21.93
CA ASP A 66 -16.75 -26.17 21.88
C ASP A 66 -18.15 -25.90 22.45
N LYS A 67 -18.33 -24.83 23.24
CA LYS A 67 -19.61 -24.46 23.84
C LYS A 67 -19.78 -22.95 23.92
N VAL A 68 -20.98 -22.48 23.59
CA VAL A 68 -21.41 -21.10 23.86
C VAL A 68 -21.82 -20.99 25.33
N ASP A 69 -21.15 -20.09 26.07
CA ASP A 69 -21.50 -19.74 27.44
C ASP A 69 -22.06 -18.32 27.47
N GLU A 70 -23.34 -18.18 27.82
CA GLU A 70 -24.04 -16.88 27.92
C GLU A 70 -23.36 -15.93 28.91
N ALA A 71 -22.62 -16.45 29.90
CA ALA A 71 -21.87 -15.61 30.84
C ALA A 71 -20.73 -14.81 30.17
N ASN A 72 -20.35 -15.15 28.94
CA ASN A 72 -19.36 -14.43 28.15
C ASN A 72 -19.95 -13.45 27.14
N ASP A 73 -21.28 -13.39 27.01
CA ASP A 73 -21.94 -12.46 26.10
C ASP A 73 -21.57 -11.01 26.43
N GLY A 74 -21.22 -10.24 25.40
CA GLY A 74 -20.72 -8.88 25.53
C GLY A 74 -19.28 -8.74 26.04
N LYS A 75 -18.60 -9.83 26.41
CA LYS A 75 -17.17 -9.80 26.80
C LYS A 75 -16.27 -9.95 25.58
N LEU A 76 -15.07 -9.38 25.69
CA LEU A 76 -13.98 -9.66 24.76
C LEU A 76 -13.46 -11.07 25.03
N VAL A 77 -13.67 -11.97 24.08
CA VAL A 77 -13.22 -13.36 24.18
C VAL A 77 -12.08 -13.63 23.21
N HIS A 78 -11.20 -14.54 23.58
CA HIS A 78 -10.22 -15.15 22.70
C HIS A 78 -10.50 -16.65 22.59
N MET A 79 -10.35 -17.20 21.40
CA MET A 79 -10.41 -18.65 21.22
C MET A 79 -9.62 -19.08 20.00
N SER A 80 -9.29 -20.37 19.97
CA SER A 80 -8.68 -21.05 18.83
C SER A 80 -9.48 -22.29 18.49
N GLY A 81 -9.59 -22.61 17.20
CA GLY A 81 -10.31 -23.78 16.73
C GLY A 81 -10.16 -23.97 15.23
N ASP A 82 -10.79 -25.00 14.69
CA ASP A 82 -10.88 -25.22 13.26
C ASP A 82 -12.05 -24.39 12.68
N ALA A 83 -11.75 -23.51 11.73
CA ALA A 83 -12.75 -22.81 10.95
C ALA A 83 -13.26 -23.77 9.87
N GLU A 84 -14.52 -24.18 10.00
CA GLU A 84 -15.11 -25.29 9.24
C GLU A 84 -16.38 -24.86 8.51
N THR A 85 -16.67 -25.53 7.41
CA THR A 85 -17.92 -25.34 6.66
C THR A 85 -18.29 -26.62 5.93
N THR A 86 -19.60 -26.89 5.86
CA THR A 86 -20.16 -27.95 5.02
C THR A 86 -20.49 -27.47 3.61
N ASP A 87 -20.38 -26.17 3.35
CA ASP A 87 -20.75 -25.58 2.06
C ASP A 87 -19.81 -26.04 0.96
N ARG A 88 -20.37 -26.34 -0.21
CA ARG A 88 -19.62 -26.64 -1.44
C ARG A 88 -19.78 -25.48 -2.39
N LEU A 89 -18.70 -24.72 -2.55
CA LEU A 89 -18.67 -23.53 -3.40
C LEU A 89 -18.41 -23.94 -4.83
N GLN A 90 -19.07 -23.27 -5.78
CA GLN A 90 -19.01 -23.64 -7.18
C GLN A 90 -18.81 -22.41 -8.07
N ASP A 91 -17.87 -22.52 -9.02
CA ASP A 91 -17.84 -21.67 -10.20
C ASP A 91 -18.80 -22.27 -11.26
N PRO A 92 -19.92 -21.61 -11.60
CA PRO A 92 -20.90 -22.15 -12.53
C PRO A 92 -20.44 -22.10 -14.00
N THR A 93 -19.41 -21.30 -14.32
CA THR A 93 -18.89 -21.12 -15.68
C THR A 93 -17.90 -22.21 -16.04
N PHE A 94 -16.98 -22.51 -15.13
CA PHE A 94 -15.87 -23.45 -15.35
C PHE A 94 -16.00 -24.74 -14.55
N LEU A 95 -17.11 -24.89 -13.82
CA LEU A 95 -17.55 -26.10 -13.12
C LEU A 95 -16.60 -26.57 -12.01
N VAL A 96 -15.75 -25.67 -11.49
CA VAL A 96 -14.88 -25.93 -10.35
C VAL A 96 -15.72 -25.93 -9.09
N GLU A 97 -15.58 -26.96 -8.26
CA GLU A 97 -16.36 -27.11 -7.04
C GLU A 97 -15.46 -27.58 -5.89
N GLU A 98 -15.50 -26.86 -4.77
CA GLU A 98 -14.64 -27.10 -3.62
C GLU A 98 -15.42 -26.94 -2.32
N ASN A 99 -15.16 -27.82 -1.34
CA ASN A 99 -15.58 -27.60 0.04
C ASN A 99 -14.53 -26.73 0.74
N ALA A 100 -14.80 -25.42 0.77
CA ALA A 100 -13.85 -24.39 1.18
C ALA A 100 -14.59 -23.18 1.77
N ILE A 101 -13.87 -22.36 2.53
CA ILE A 101 -14.40 -21.11 3.09
C ILE A 101 -14.59 -20.06 1.98
N ARG A 102 -13.69 -20.04 1.00
CA ARG A 102 -13.78 -19.20 -0.20
C ARG A 102 -13.25 -19.95 -1.41
N LEU A 103 -13.87 -19.75 -2.56
CA LEU A 103 -13.38 -20.15 -3.88
C LEU A 103 -13.25 -18.88 -4.73
N SER A 104 -12.13 -18.71 -5.43
CA SER A 104 -11.85 -17.54 -6.24
C SER A 104 -11.39 -17.97 -7.64
N ARG A 105 -12.01 -17.37 -8.66
CA ARG A 105 -11.57 -17.41 -10.05
C ARG A 105 -10.73 -16.17 -10.34
N ASN A 106 -9.53 -16.39 -10.87
CA ASN A 106 -8.63 -15.33 -11.31
C ASN A 106 -8.39 -15.50 -12.82
N VAL A 107 -8.70 -14.45 -13.59
CA VAL A 107 -8.66 -14.42 -15.05
C VAL A 107 -7.58 -13.44 -15.49
N GLU A 108 -6.66 -13.92 -16.31
CA GLU A 108 -5.67 -13.09 -16.97
C GLU A 108 -5.81 -13.22 -18.48
N MET A 109 -5.61 -12.11 -19.20
CA MET A 109 -5.57 -12.09 -20.66
C MET A 109 -4.19 -11.63 -21.11
N TYR A 110 -3.62 -12.35 -22.07
CA TYR A 110 -2.33 -12.02 -22.68
C TYR A 110 -2.53 -10.83 -23.62
N GLN A 111 -1.85 -9.72 -23.33
CA GLN A 111 -2.12 -8.43 -23.96
C GLN A 111 -0.83 -7.61 -24.07
N TRP A 112 -0.81 -6.67 -25.00
CA TRP A 112 0.23 -5.63 -25.02
C TRP A 112 0.13 -4.73 -23.79
N THR A 113 1.29 -4.35 -23.26
CA THR A 113 1.47 -3.33 -22.23
C THR A 113 2.53 -2.33 -22.69
N GLU A 114 2.32 -1.06 -22.33
CA GLU A 114 3.27 0.02 -22.59
C GLU A 114 3.96 0.41 -21.28
N ARG A 115 5.30 0.45 -21.31
CA ARG A 115 6.12 0.98 -20.22
C ARG A 115 6.78 2.27 -20.69
N GLN A 116 6.69 3.31 -19.86
CA GLN A 116 7.26 4.62 -20.14
C GLN A 116 8.45 4.88 -19.20
N GLU A 117 9.60 5.25 -19.76
CA GLU A 117 10.76 5.73 -19.01
C GLU A 117 11.18 7.11 -19.53
N SER A 118 11.31 8.10 -18.66
CA SER A 118 11.73 9.45 -19.03
C SER A 118 13.09 9.80 -18.43
N LYS A 119 14.01 10.30 -19.25
CA LYS A 119 15.31 10.83 -18.83
C LYS A 119 15.40 12.32 -19.17
N LYS A 120 15.91 13.11 -18.22
CA LYS A 120 16.04 14.55 -18.35
C LYS A 120 17.50 14.95 -18.46
N ASN A 121 17.85 15.64 -19.54
CA ASN A 121 19.18 16.16 -19.81
C ASN A 121 19.16 17.69 -19.83
N LYS A 122 20.04 18.33 -19.07
CA LYS A 122 20.18 19.79 -19.09
C LYS A 122 21.13 20.20 -20.22
N LYS A 123 20.74 21.20 -21.01
CA LYS A 123 21.56 21.82 -22.06
C LYS A 123 22.04 23.21 -21.62
N VAL A 124 23.12 23.70 -22.23
CA VAL A 124 23.64 25.05 -22.00
C VAL A 124 22.55 26.10 -22.33
N GLY A 125 22.48 27.17 -21.52
CA GLY A 125 21.45 28.20 -21.66
C GLY A 125 20.12 27.88 -20.98
N GLY A 126 20.12 26.96 -20.00
CA GLY A 126 18.95 26.67 -19.16
C GLY A 126 17.84 25.84 -19.83
N LYS A 127 18.07 25.32 -21.03
CA LYS A 127 17.16 24.40 -21.73
C LYS A 127 17.23 23.00 -21.10
N GLU A 128 16.11 22.27 -21.12
CA GLU A 128 16.04 20.88 -20.69
C GLU A 128 15.42 20.03 -21.80
N GLU A 129 16.00 18.86 -22.01
CA GLU A 129 15.51 17.87 -22.96
C GLU A 129 15.01 16.66 -22.18
N THR A 130 13.73 16.34 -22.35
CA THR A 130 13.14 15.12 -21.80
C THR A 130 13.06 14.08 -22.91
N VAL A 131 13.84 13.02 -22.80
CA VAL A 131 13.75 11.85 -23.70
C VAL A 131 12.84 10.84 -23.02
N THR A 132 11.66 10.62 -23.59
CA THR A 132 10.71 9.61 -23.12
C THR A 132 10.77 8.41 -24.03
N THR A 133 11.09 7.24 -23.47
CA THR A 133 11.14 5.97 -24.18
C THR A 133 9.95 5.12 -23.77
N TYR A 134 9.18 4.69 -24.78
CA TYR A 134 8.05 3.79 -24.67
C TYR A 134 8.51 2.40 -25.11
N THR A 135 8.31 1.40 -24.26
CA THR A 135 8.63 0.00 -24.54
C THR A 135 7.37 -0.83 -24.47
N TYR A 136 7.13 -1.66 -25.48
CA TYR A 136 5.97 -2.51 -25.57
C TYR A 136 6.34 -3.96 -25.29
N ALA A 137 5.55 -4.64 -24.48
CA ALA A 137 5.71 -6.05 -24.18
C ALA A 137 4.35 -6.74 -24.13
N LYS A 138 4.30 -8.04 -24.42
CA LYS A 138 3.10 -8.84 -24.22
C LYS A 138 3.16 -9.53 -22.86
N GLU A 139 2.16 -9.29 -22.03
CA GLU A 139 2.11 -9.72 -20.65
C GLU A 139 0.72 -10.25 -20.28
N TRP A 140 0.65 -11.14 -19.30
CA TRP A 140 -0.60 -11.54 -18.68
C TRP A 140 -1.09 -10.42 -17.75
N LYS A 141 -2.31 -9.95 -17.96
CA LYS A 141 -2.93 -8.89 -17.16
C LYS A 141 -4.32 -9.33 -16.69
N ASN A 142 -4.64 -9.03 -15.44
CA ASN A 142 -5.93 -9.33 -14.81
C ASN A 142 -7.04 -8.32 -15.16
N SER A 143 -6.77 -7.40 -16.08
CA SER A 143 -7.74 -6.43 -16.57
C SER A 143 -7.43 -6.06 -18.02
N ALA A 144 -8.44 -5.53 -18.72
CA ALA A 144 -8.29 -5.08 -20.10
C ALA A 144 -7.34 -3.88 -20.15
N VAL A 145 -6.31 -3.96 -21.00
CA VAL A 145 -5.38 -2.86 -21.22
C VAL A 145 -5.81 -2.11 -22.48
N SER A 146 -6.16 -0.83 -22.31
CA SER A 146 -6.61 0.03 -23.40
C SER A 146 -5.44 0.41 -24.31
N SER A 147 -5.26 -0.34 -25.41
CA SER A 147 -4.21 -0.05 -26.40
C SER A 147 -4.43 1.27 -27.15
N SER A 148 -5.66 1.82 -27.14
CA SER A 148 -5.96 3.14 -27.72
C SER A 148 -5.25 4.29 -27.00
N SER A 149 -4.83 4.08 -25.76
CA SER A 149 -4.04 5.07 -24.99
C SER A 149 -2.52 4.91 -25.16
N PHE A 150 -2.07 3.91 -25.93
CA PHE A 150 -0.65 3.76 -26.22
C PHE A 150 -0.15 4.91 -27.08
N LYS A 151 1.13 5.26 -26.91
CA LYS A 151 1.80 6.26 -27.74
C LYS A 151 1.89 5.81 -29.19
N LYS A 152 2.02 4.50 -29.44
CA LYS A 152 2.01 3.89 -30.77
C LYS A 152 1.07 2.66 -30.78
N PRO A 153 -0.24 2.87 -30.98
CA PRO A 153 -1.22 1.80 -31.00
C PRO A 153 -1.04 0.84 -32.18
N GLU A 154 -0.55 1.30 -33.33
CA GLU A 154 -0.41 0.48 -34.53
C GLU A 154 0.58 -0.67 -34.31
N GLY A 155 0.10 -1.91 -34.46
CA GLY A 155 0.84 -3.14 -34.19
C GLY A 155 0.82 -3.58 -32.72
N HIS A 156 0.10 -2.88 -31.85
CA HIS A 156 -0.05 -3.18 -30.42
C HIS A 156 -1.52 -3.23 -29.98
N GLU A 157 -2.40 -3.70 -30.85
CA GLU A 157 -3.84 -3.73 -30.62
C GLU A 157 -4.23 -4.82 -29.59
N ASN A 158 -5.08 -4.46 -28.64
CA ASN A 158 -5.68 -5.38 -27.68
C ASN A 158 -7.20 -5.54 -27.93
N PRO A 159 -7.84 -6.64 -27.45
CA PRO A 159 -9.28 -6.88 -27.64
C PRO A 159 -10.23 -5.88 -26.96
N GLY A 160 -9.72 -4.96 -26.14
CA GLY A 160 -10.49 -3.87 -25.51
C GLY A 160 -11.37 -4.26 -24.30
N SER A 161 -11.67 -5.55 -24.10
CA SER A 161 -12.41 -6.04 -22.92
C SER A 161 -11.98 -7.45 -22.52
N MET A 162 -12.18 -7.79 -21.24
CA MET A 162 -11.95 -9.16 -20.76
C MET A 162 -13.15 -10.04 -21.13
N PRO A 163 -12.96 -11.21 -21.76
CA PRO A 163 -14.06 -12.11 -22.10
C PRO A 163 -14.67 -12.83 -20.87
N TYR A 164 -13.92 -12.89 -19.77
CA TYR A 164 -14.35 -13.40 -18.47
C TYR A 164 -13.84 -12.48 -17.37
N ALA A 165 -14.56 -12.41 -16.25
CA ALA A 165 -14.17 -11.61 -15.10
C ALA A 165 -13.69 -12.50 -13.94
N ASP A 166 -12.83 -11.93 -13.10
CA ASP A 166 -12.58 -12.46 -11.75
C ASP A 166 -13.91 -12.62 -11.00
N ASP A 167 -13.99 -13.64 -10.15
CA ASP A 167 -15.18 -13.89 -9.35
C ASP A 167 -14.82 -14.66 -8.08
N SER A 168 -15.68 -14.59 -7.07
CA SER A 168 -15.46 -15.32 -5.82
C SER A 168 -16.74 -15.67 -5.10
N TRP A 169 -16.73 -16.86 -4.52
CA TRP A 169 -17.82 -17.39 -3.70
C TRP A 169 -17.29 -17.60 -2.28
N ILE A 170 -18.11 -17.27 -1.29
CA ILE A 170 -17.78 -17.42 0.13
C ILE A 170 -18.84 -18.32 0.76
N ALA A 171 -18.43 -19.21 1.66
CA ALA A 171 -19.35 -20.04 2.42
C ALA A 171 -20.35 -19.17 3.19
N GLY A 172 -21.63 -19.53 3.10
CA GLY A 172 -22.69 -18.86 3.83
C GLY A 172 -22.44 -19.01 5.33
N LYS A 173 -22.18 -20.24 5.76
CA LYS A 173 -21.90 -20.58 7.16
C LYS A 173 -20.49 -21.12 7.35
N VAL A 174 -19.73 -20.48 8.24
CA VAL A 174 -18.42 -20.95 8.72
C VAL A 174 -18.44 -20.97 10.23
N THR A 175 -18.13 -22.11 10.83
CA THR A 175 -18.15 -22.31 12.28
C THR A 175 -16.76 -22.40 12.86
N LEU A 176 -16.63 -22.00 14.13
CA LEU A 176 -15.47 -22.23 14.97
C LEU A 176 -15.97 -22.94 16.24
N GLY A 177 -16.00 -24.27 16.20
CA GLY A 177 -16.70 -25.06 17.21
C GLY A 177 -18.20 -24.74 17.25
N ALA A 178 -18.71 -24.32 18.41
CA ALA A 178 -20.11 -23.94 18.62
C ALA A 178 -20.47 -22.54 18.12
N PHE A 179 -19.48 -21.75 17.69
CA PHE A 179 -19.69 -20.36 17.24
C PHE A 179 -19.75 -20.26 15.71
N GLU A 180 -20.45 -19.26 15.20
CA GLU A 180 -20.52 -18.90 13.79
C GLU A 180 -19.72 -17.62 13.52
N LEU A 181 -18.81 -17.66 12.55
CA LEU A 181 -17.98 -16.51 12.18
C LEU A 181 -18.82 -15.44 11.45
N SER A 182 -18.64 -14.18 11.85
CA SER A 182 -19.19 -13.03 11.13
C SER A 182 -18.58 -12.91 9.72
N ASP A 183 -19.23 -12.15 8.84
CA ASP A 183 -18.72 -11.91 7.48
C ASP A 183 -17.32 -11.26 7.48
N ASP A 184 -17.05 -10.35 8.41
CA ASP A 184 -15.74 -9.71 8.57
C ASP A 184 -14.66 -10.73 8.97
N LEU A 185 -14.97 -11.64 9.90
CA LEU A 185 -14.05 -12.70 10.32
C LEU A 185 -13.82 -13.74 9.21
N LYS A 186 -14.87 -14.12 8.45
CA LYS A 186 -14.71 -14.94 7.23
C LYS A 186 -13.83 -14.24 6.20
N GLY A 187 -13.98 -12.91 6.07
CA GLY A 187 -13.17 -12.04 5.22
C GLY A 187 -11.68 -12.12 5.53
N ALA A 188 -11.33 -12.19 6.83
CA ALA A 188 -9.98 -12.15 7.36
C ALA A 188 -9.19 -13.48 7.22
N ILE A 189 -9.85 -14.60 6.93
CA ILE A 189 -9.17 -15.89 6.69
C ILE A 189 -8.48 -15.83 5.33
N SER A 190 -7.15 -15.74 5.34
CA SER A 190 -6.36 -15.34 4.18
C SER A 190 -5.46 -16.44 3.60
N LYS A 191 -5.37 -17.61 4.24
CA LYS A 191 -4.59 -18.73 3.69
C LYS A 191 -5.22 -19.18 2.38
N SER A 192 -4.49 -19.04 1.27
CA SER A 192 -4.95 -19.41 -0.06
C SER A 192 -4.12 -20.56 -0.63
N GLU A 193 -4.78 -21.51 -1.29
CA GLU A 193 -4.18 -22.66 -1.96
C GLU A 193 -4.69 -22.73 -3.41
N THR A 194 -3.82 -23.12 -4.35
CA THR A 194 -4.23 -23.31 -5.74
C THR A 194 -5.16 -24.51 -5.87
N VAL A 195 -6.23 -24.34 -6.64
CA VAL A 195 -7.11 -25.42 -7.07
C VAL A 195 -6.70 -25.84 -8.48
N ARG A 196 -6.25 -27.09 -8.61
CA ARG A 196 -5.80 -27.63 -9.89
C ARG A 196 -6.98 -27.85 -10.82
N TYR A 197 -6.98 -27.16 -11.97
CA TYR A 197 -7.93 -27.45 -13.04
C TYR A 197 -7.55 -28.78 -13.72
N THR A 198 -8.47 -29.75 -13.79
CA THR A 198 -8.19 -31.11 -14.25
C THR A 198 -8.78 -31.40 -15.63
N ALA A 199 -8.25 -32.42 -16.30
CA ALA A 199 -8.79 -32.90 -17.58
C ALA A 199 -10.24 -33.39 -17.44
N GLN A 200 -10.58 -34.01 -16.31
CA GLN A 200 -11.93 -34.48 -16.01
C GLN A 200 -12.94 -33.33 -15.89
N LEU A 201 -12.52 -32.17 -15.34
CA LEU A 201 -13.35 -30.97 -15.31
C LEU A 201 -13.52 -30.38 -16.71
N HIS A 202 -12.41 -30.25 -17.45
CA HIS A 202 -12.43 -29.80 -18.85
C HIS A 202 -13.38 -30.64 -19.71
N ASP A 203 -13.40 -31.96 -19.49
CA ASP A 203 -14.22 -32.87 -20.27
C ASP A 203 -15.73 -32.62 -20.14
N ARG A 204 -16.14 -32.03 -19.02
CA ARG A 204 -17.53 -31.68 -18.68
C ARG A 204 -17.93 -30.29 -19.18
N LEU A 205 -16.99 -29.48 -19.69
CA LEU A 205 -17.31 -28.14 -20.18
C LEU A 205 -18.26 -28.20 -21.38
N PRO A 206 -19.15 -27.20 -21.54
CA PRO A 206 -19.98 -27.06 -22.73
C PRO A 206 -19.14 -27.02 -24.02
N PRO A 207 -19.61 -27.60 -25.14
CA PRO A 207 -18.83 -27.69 -26.39
C PRO A 207 -18.20 -26.37 -26.88
N PRO A 208 -18.87 -25.19 -26.79
CA PRO A 208 -18.27 -23.93 -27.21
C PRO A 208 -17.03 -23.51 -26.39
N LEU A 209 -16.99 -23.85 -25.09
CA LEU A 209 -15.84 -23.58 -24.23
C LEU A 209 -14.79 -24.67 -24.35
N LYS A 210 -15.22 -25.95 -24.36
CA LYS A 210 -14.33 -27.11 -24.45
C LYS A 210 -13.46 -27.07 -25.71
N SER A 211 -14.04 -26.71 -26.85
CA SER A 211 -13.33 -26.67 -28.15
C SER A 211 -12.29 -25.54 -28.27
N LYS A 212 -12.38 -24.49 -27.45
CA LYS A 212 -11.48 -23.33 -27.47
C LYS A 212 -10.47 -23.33 -26.33
N SER A 213 -10.52 -24.35 -25.48
CA SER A 213 -9.74 -24.38 -24.25
C SER A 213 -9.03 -25.71 -24.06
N GLN A 214 -7.99 -25.69 -23.23
CA GLN A 214 -7.21 -26.85 -22.86
C GLN A 214 -6.65 -26.67 -21.45
N VAL A 215 -6.39 -27.78 -20.77
CA VAL A 215 -5.71 -27.76 -19.48
C VAL A 215 -4.23 -27.50 -19.70
N TYR A 216 -3.66 -26.51 -19.01
CA TYR A 216 -2.23 -26.20 -19.07
C TYR A 216 -1.68 -25.98 -17.65
N GLY A 217 -0.86 -26.92 -17.18
CA GLY A 217 -0.40 -26.95 -15.79
C GLY A 217 -1.56 -27.15 -14.81
N GLU A 218 -1.81 -26.14 -13.97
CA GLU A 218 -2.92 -26.11 -13.01
C GLU A 218 -4.09 -25.20 -13.46
N ALA A 219 -3.97 -24.59 -14.64
CA ALA A 219 -4.89 -23.60 -15.16
C ALA A 219 -5.74 -24.14 -16.32
N LEU A 220 -6.86 -23.46 -16.59
CA LEU A 220 -7.57 -23.55 -17.86
C LEU A 220 -7.03 -22.48 -18.80
N TYR A 221 -6.55 -22.89 -19.97
CA TYR A 221 -6.08 -22.00 -21.03
C TYR A 221 -7.13 -21.92 -22.14
N ILE A 222 -7.47 -20.71 -22.59
CA ILE A 222 -8.37 -20.47 -23.71
C ILE A 222 -7.55 -19.77 -24.80
N GLY A 223 -7.35 -20.48 -25.90
CA GLY A 223 -6.42 -20.09 -26.96
C GLY A 223 -5.81 -21.29 -27.64
N SER A 224 -5.11 -21.05 -28.74
CA SER A 224 -4.62 -22.11 -29.64
C SER A 224 -3.43 -22.90 -29.04
N ASN A 225 -2.44 -22.20 -28.47
CA ASN A 225 -1.21 -22.84 -27.97
C ASN A 225 -0.65 -22.13 -26.73
N PRO A 226 -0.71 -22.73 -25.52
CA PRO A 226 -0.19 -22.11 -24.30
C PRO A 226 1.33 -21.95 -24.29
N GLY A 227 2.07 -22.68 -25.12
CA GLY A 227 3.52 -22.52 -25.27
C GLY A 227 3.91 -21.31 -26.14
N SER A 228 2.96 -20.73 -26.87
CA SER A 228 3.15 -19.55 -27.72
C SER A 228 1.91 -18.67 -27.67
N PRO A 229 1.66 -17.98 -26.54
CA PRO A 229 0.43 -17.23 -26.33
C PRO A 229 0.28 -16.05 -27.29
N GLU A 230 -0.96 -15.83 -27.73
CA GLU A 230 -1.36 -14.76 -28.65
C GLU A 230 -2.19 -13.70 -27.92
N VAL A 231 -2.22 -12.48 -28.47
CA VAL A 231 -3.00 -11.40 -27.85
C VAL A 231 -4.47 -11.77 -27.84
N GLY A 232 -5.08 -11.72 -26.65
CA GLY A 232 -6.46 -12.13 -26.42
C GLY A 232 -6.61 -13.55 -25.88
N ASP A 233 -5.54 -14.34 -25.82
CA ASP A 233 -5.56 -15.62 -25.11
C ASP A 233 -5.79 -15.39 -23.61
N VAL A 234 -6.52 -16.31 -22.98
CA VAL A 234 -6.95 -16.20 -21.58
C VAL A 234 -6.42 -17.36 -20.77
N ARG A 235 -5.93 -17.08 -19.57
CA ARG A 235 -5.55 -18.07 -18.58
C ARG A 235 -6.41 -17.87 -17.34
N ILE A 236 -7.01 -18.96 -16.88
CA ILE A 236 -7.91 -18.96 -15.73
C ILE A 236 -7.34 -19.88 -14.67
N THR A 237 -7.10 -19.32 -13.48
CA THR A 237 -6.62 -20.04 -12.31
C THR A 237 -7.65 -19.96 -11.21
N PHE A 238 -7.69 -21.01 -10.39
CA PHE A 238 -8.61 -21.10 -9.27
C PHE A 238 -7.81 -21.19 -7.99
N THR A 239 -8.25 -20.48 -6.96
CA THR A 239 -7.69 -20.59 -5.61
C THR A 239 -8.80 -20.80 -4.61
N LYS A 240 -8.49 -21.46 -3.50
CA LYS A 240 -9.42 -21.65 -2.39
C LYS A 240 -8.80 -21.22 -1.07
N VAL A 241 -9.67 -20.81 -0.15
CA VAL A 241 -9.34 -20.70 1.27
C VAL A 241 -9.83 -21.99 1.93
N PRO A 242 -8.94 -22.95 2.25
CA PRO A 242 -9.36 -24.19 2.86
C PRO A 242 -9.84 -23.97 4.30
N GLN A 243 -10.55 -24.97 4.82
CA GLN A 243 -10.79 -25.08 6.25
C GLN A 243 -9.46 -25.21 7.01
N GLY A 244 -9.42 -24.73 8.24
CA GLY A 244 -8.20 -24.86 9.04
C GLY A 244 -8.20 -24.08 10.34
N LYS A 245 -7.14 -24.28 11.11
CA LYS A 245 -6.99 -23.64 12.42
C LYS A 245 -6.88 -22.13 12.31
N VAL A 246 -7.66 -21.45 13.13
CA VAL A 246 -7.63 -19.99 13.33
C VAL A 246 -7.66 -19.68 14.81
N SER A 247 -7.21 -18.48 15.15
CA SER A 247 -7.37 -17.87 16.46
C SER A 247 -7.94 -16.48 16.30
N LEU A 248 -8.86 -16.10 17.17
CA LEU A 248 -9.48 -14.79 17.12
C LEU A 248 -9.58 -14.18 18.52
N PHE A 249 -9.69 -12.85 18.55
CA PHE A 249 -10.36 -12.16 19.63
C PHE A 249 -11.45 -11.26 19.06
N SER A 250 -12.62 -11.27 19.68
CA SER A 250 -13.77 -10.43 19.32
C SER A 250 -14.76 -10.39 20.48
N GLN A 251 -15.77 -9.52 20.44
CA GLN A 251 -16.85 -9.57 21.43
C GLN A 251 -17.76 -10.76 21.14
N GLN A 252 -18.07 -11.59 22.13
CA GLN A 252 -19.12 -12.59 21.97
C GLN A 252 -20.49 -11.88 21.86
N SER A 253 -21.29 -12.27 20.88
CA SER A 253 -22.69 -11.87 20.73
C SER A 253 -23.53 -13.12 20.43
N GLY A 254 -24.16 -13.68 21.46
CA GLY A 254 -24.81 -14.99 21.38
C GLY A 254 -23.82 -16.07 20.93
N ASN A 255 -24.12 -16.74 19.82
CA ASN A 255 -23.24 -17.73 19.18
C ASN A 255 -22.37 -17.16 18.05
N THR A 256 -22.29 -15.83 17.90
CA THR A 256 -21.45 -15.17 16.89
C THR A 256 -20.58 -14.09 17.53
N PHE A 257 -19.98 -13.24 16.70
CA PHE A 257 -18.99 -12.25 17.08
C PHE A 257 -19.32 -10.87 16.50
N GLN A 258 -18.91 -9.83 17.23
CA GLN A 258 -18.92 -8.46 16.75
C GLN A 258 -17.72 -7.69 17.32
N PRO A 259 -17.28 -6.58 16.70
CA PRO A 259 -16.16 -5.81 17.23
C PRO A 259 -16.36 -5.34 18.68
N TYR A 260 -15.37 -5.59 19.54
CA TYR A 260 -15.40 -5.17 20.93
C TYR A 260 -15.04 -3.69 21.08
N GLN A 261 -16.02 -2.84 21.39
CA GLN A 261 -15.78 -1.42 21.59
C GLN A 261 -15.06 -1.15 22.91
N THR A 262 -13.82 -0.64 22.83
CA THR A 262 -13.06 -0.23 24.03
C THR A 262 -13.48 1.15 24.52
N LYS A 263 -13.21 1.43 25.81
CA LYS A 263 -13.35 2.77 26.37
C LYS A 263 -12.30 3.74 25.82
N ALA A 264 -11.15 3.22 25.43
CA ALA A 264 -10.08 3.98 24.81
C ALA A 264 -10.41 4.52 23.41
N GLY A 265 -11.39 3.91 22.71
CA GLY A 265 -11.99 4.46 21.49
C GLY A 265 -11.99 3.52 20.29
N LYS A 266 -11.03 2.59 20.18
CA LYS A 266 -11.02 1.62 19.06
C LYS A 266 -11.89 0.41 19.35
N ALA A 267 -12.58 -0.06 18.32
CA ALA A 267 -13.15 -1.40 18.31
C ALA A 267 -12.06 -2.44 18.08
N LEU A 268 -12.11 -3.56 18.79
CA LEU A 268 -11.16 -4.67 18.71
C LEU A 268 -11.85 -5.89 18.11
N GLU A 269 -11.38 -6.29 16.94
CA GLU A 269 -11.68 -7.58 16.33
C GLU A 269 -10.47 -8.00 15.51
N ARG A 270 -10.05 -9.25 15.67
CA ARG A 270 -8.91 -9.77 14.93
C ARG A 270 -8.99 -11.27 14.80
N LEU A 271 -8.68 -11.76 13.60
CA LEU A 271 -8.45 -13.17 13.30
C LEU A 271 -7.01 -13.37 12.80
N GLN A 272 -6.42 -14.49 13.18
CA GLN A 272 -5.12 -14.95 12.69
C GLN A 272 -5.18 -16.44 12.34
N MET A 273 -4.40 -16.84 11.34
CA MET A 273 -4.24 -18.24 10.99
C MET A 273 -3.42 -18.97 12.06
N GLY A 274 -3.78 -20.23 12.31
CA GLY A 274 -3.12 -21.10 13.29
C GLY A 274 -3.60 -20.92 14.72
N THR A 275 -2.92 -21.61 15.64
CA THR A 275 -3.17 -21.53 17.09
C THR A 275 -2.24 -20.48 17.70
N VAL A 276 -2.79 -19.32 18.03
CA VAL A 276 -2.09 -18.15 18.56
C VAL A 276 -2.76 -17.74 19.87
N SER A 277 -1.96 -17.57 20.92
CA SER A 277 -2.48 -17.15 22.22
C SER A 277 -2.94 -15.69 22.20
N ALA A 278 -3.91 -15.31 23.05
CA ALA A 278 -4.35 -13.93 23.17
C ALA A 278 -3.18 -12.95 23.36
N ALA A 279 -2.23 -13.29 24.25
CA ALA A 279 -1.05 -12.48 24.52
C ALA A 279 -0.23 -12.19 23.25
N GLN A 280 0.03 -13.22 22.43
CA GLN A 280 0.75 -13.07 21.16
C GLN A 280 -0.05 -12.23 20.14
N MET A 281 -1.37 -12.42 20.05
CA MET A 281 -2.20 -11.63 19.14
C MET A 281 -2.16 -10.13 19.49
N PHE A 282 -2.25 -9.80 20.78
CA PHE A 282 -2.16 -8.42 21.26
C PHE A 282 -0.75 -7.84 21.11
N GLU A 283 0.29 -8.63 21.37
CA GLU A 283 1.68 -8.20 21.17
C GLU A 283 1.93 -7.88 19.69
N GLN A 284 1.53 -8.75 18.78
CA GLN A 284 1.66 -8.51 17.34
C GLN A 284 0.88 -7.26 16.91
N ALA A 285 -0.35 -7.07 17.39
CA ALA A 285 -1.14 -5.87 17.09
C ALA A 285 -0.46 -4.59 17.59
N GLN A 286 0.21 -4.63 18.75
CA GLN A 286 0.99 -3.50 19.26
C GLN A 286 2.23 -3.23 18.39
N GLN A 287 2.95 -4.28 17.95
CA GLN A 287 4.09 -4.14 17.06
C GLN A 287 3.69 -3.53 15.71
N GLU A 288 2.58 -3.99 15.12
CA GLU A 288 2.02 -3.42 13.88
C GLU A 288 1.65 -1.94 14.05
N ASN A 289 1.03 -1.57 15.16
CA ASN A 289 0.74 -0.17 15.46
C ASN A 289 2.02 0.67 15.54
N VAL A 290 3.09 0.15 16.16
CA VAL A 290 4.40 0.83 16.22
C VAL A 290 4.99 1.01 14.82
N VAL A 291 5.01 -0.05 14.00
CA VAL A 291 5.54 -0.02 12.63
C VAL A 291 4.77 0.98 11.77
N PHE A 292 3.44 0.93 11.81
CA PHE A 292 2.59 1.84 11.05
C PHE A 292 2.80 3.31 11.48
N THR A 293 2.95 3.55 12.79
CA THR A 293 3.28 4.87 13.33
C THR A 293 4.59 5.40 12.74
N TRP A 294 5.63 4.58 12.65
CA TRP A 294 6.92 4.96 12.07
C TRP A 294 6.83 5.22 10.57
N ILE A 295 6.11 4.39 9.82
CA ILE A 295 5.90 4.60 8.38
C ILE A 295 5.23 5.95 8.13
N LEU A 296 4.15 6.26 8.86
CA LEU A 296 3.45 7.54 8.70
C LEU A 296 4.27 8.74 9.17
N ARG A 297 5.16 8.58 10.17
CA ARG A 297 6.14 9.62 10.53
C ARG A 297 7.11 9.92 9.40
N ILE A 298 7.63 8.87 8.76
CA ILE A 298 8.55 9.01 7.62
C ILE A 298 7.82 9.68 6.45
N ILE A 299 6.59 9.25 6.15
CA ILE A 299 5.77 9.88 5.10
C ILE A 299 5.50 11.35 5.44
N GLY A 300 5.09 11.67 6.66
CA GLY A 300 4.85 13.05 7.09
C GLY A 300 6.10 13.93 6.99
N PHE A 301 7.27 13.40 7.39
CA PHE A 301 8.56 14.07 7.20
C PHE A 301 8.86 14.30 5.71
N ILE A 302 8.66 13.29 4.85
CA ILE A 302 8.89 13.41 3.40
C ILE A 302 7.97 14.46 2.79
N LEU A 303 6.68 14.50 3.17
CA LEU A 303 5.74 15.52 2.71
C LEU A 303 6.21 16.92 3.09
N MET A 304 6.64 17.11 4.35
CA MET A 304 7.15 18.39 4.84
C MET A 304 8.44 18.81 4.12
N PHE A 305 9.40 17.88 3.99
CA PHE A 305 10.67 18.08 3.32
C PHE A 305 10.49 18.40 1.83
N ALA A 306 9.64 17.64 1.14
CA ALA A 306 9.31 17.87 -0.26
C ALA A 306 8.60 19.21 -0.43
N GLY A 307 7.66 19.54 0.45
CA GLY A 307 6.95 20.81 0.45
C GLY A 307 7.89 22.01 0.53
N VAL A 308 8.80 22.02 1.50
CA VAL A 308 9.83 23.08 1.63
C VAL A 308 10.79 23.09 0.44
N SER A 309 11.22 21.92 -0.04
CA SER A 309 12.14 21.81 -1.19
C SER A 309 11.53 22.39 -2.47
N MET A 310 10.23 22.20 -2.69
CA MET A 310 9.52 22.72 -3.87
C MET A 310 9.41 24.25 -3.87
N VAL A 311 9.34 24.89 -2.69
CA VAL A 311 9.33 26.36 -2.58
C VAL A 311 10.63 26.98 -3.14
N PHE A 312 11.77 26.30 -2.97
CA PHE A 312 13.06 26.78 -3.47
C PHE A 312 13.34 26.42 -4.94
N ARG A 313 12.51 25.59 -5.57
CA ARG A 313 12.73 25.12 -6.95
C ARG A 313 12.86 26.23 -7.99
N PRO A 314 12.05 27.31 -7.99
CA PRO A 314 12.19 28.38 -8.98
C PRO A 314 13.56 29.05 -8.98
N ILE A 315 14.16 29.25 -7.80
CA ILE A 315 15.48 29.88 -7.67
C ILE A 315 16.56 28.99 -8.29
N ALA A 316 16.47 27.68 -8.07
CA ALA A 316 17.40 26.73 -8.68
C ALA A 316 17.25 26.68 -10.21
N VAL A 317 16.02 26.78 -10.75
CA VAL A 317 15.78 26.79 -12.21
C VAL A 317 16.33 28.06 -12.87
N VAL A 318 16.24 29.21 -12.20
CA VAL A 318 16.86 30.46 -12.71
C VAL A 318 18.38 30.31 -12.80
N ALA A 319 19.00 29.61 -11.84
CA ALA A 319 20.44 29.37 -11.82
C ALA A 319 20.93 28.27 -12.79
N ASP A 320 20.04 27.45 -13.34
CA ASP A 320 20.36 26.39 -14.31
C ASP A 320 20.89 26.91 -15.66
N VAL A 321 20.98 28.22 -15.86
CA VAL A 321 21.73 28.82 -16.98
C VAL A 321 23.19 28.34 -16.96
N VAL A 322 23.77 28.17 -15.76
CA VAL A 322 25.08 27.55 -15.54
C VAL A 322 24.88 26.25 -14.75
N PRO A 323 25.03 25.07 -15.38
CA PRO A 323 24.66 23.78 -14.76
C PRO A 323 25.28 23.52 -13.37
N ILE A 324 26.58 23.84 -13.20
CA ILE A 324 27.30 23.65 -11.93
C ILE A 324 26.68 24.50 -10.79
N VAL A 325 26.28 25.74 -11.09
CA VAL A 325 25.69 26.64 -10.09
C VAL A 325 24.32 26.14 -9.66
N GLY A 326 23.49 25.70 -10.62
CA GLY A 326 22.18 25.12 -10.32
C GLY A 326 22.25 23.86 -9.44
N ASP A 327 23.24 22.99 -9.65
CA ASP A 327 23.40 21.77 -8.85
C ASP A 327 23.88 22.07 -7.42
N ILE A 328 24.80 23.02 -7.23
CA ILE A 328 25.22 23.48 -5.90
C ILE A 328 24.04 24.10 -5.13
N LEU A 329 23.22 24.93 -5.80
CA LEU A 329 22.05 25.53 -5.17
C LEU A 329 21.00 24.49 -4.78
N ARG A 330 20.72 23.48 -5.61
CA ARG A 330 19.81 22.38 -5.26
C ARG A 330 20.26 21.63 -4.01
N MET A 331 21.55 21.33 -3.90
CA MET A 331 22.11 20.70 -2.71
C MET A 331 21.95 21.60 -1.48
N GLY A 332 22.27 22.89 -1.61
CA GLY A 332 22.10 23.89 -0.55
C GLY A 332 20.64 24.00 -0.09
N PHE A 333 19.69 24.09 -1.01
CA PHE A 333 18.26 24.14 -0.71
C PHE A 333 17.76 22.84 -0.07
N GLY A 334 18.28 21.68 -0.47
CA GLY A 334 18.00 20.41 0.21
C GLY A 334 18.43 20.42 1.67
N ILE A 335 19.62 20.94 1.97
CA ILE A 335 20.10 21.09 3.36
C ILE A 335 19.20 22.05 4.15
N VAL A 336 18.80 23.18 3.56
CA VAL A 336 17.88 24.14 4.20
C VAL A 336 16.50 23.51 4.43
N ALA A 337 15.96 22.81 3.44
CA ALA A 337 14.68 22.13 3.56
C ALA A 337 14.71 21.07 4.67
N PHE A 338 15.80 20.30 4.78
CA PHE A 338 16.00 19.35 5.88
C PHE A 338 16.07 20.06 7.24
N ALA A 339 16.85 21.14 7.31
CA ALA A 339 17.03 21.95 8.51
C ALA A 339 15.72 22.62 9.01
N VAL A 340 14.73 22.79 8.14
CA VAL A 340 13.38 23.27 8.49
C VAL A 340 12.44 22.11 8.79
N ALA A 341 12.39 21.10 7.93
CA ALA A 341 11.43 20.00 8.03
C ALA A 341 11.70 19.10 9.24
N ALA A 342 12.97 18.80 9.56
CA ALA A 342 13.28 17.89 10.66
C ALA A 342 12.87 18.47 12.03
N PRO A 343 13.22 19.71 12.41
CA PRO A 343 12.77 20.28 13.67
C PRO A 343 11.24 20.43 13.74
N LEU A 344 10.59 20.86 12.66
CA LEU A 344 9.14 21.03 12.65
C LEU A 344 8.41 19.68 12.81
N THR A 345 8.87 18.65 12.11
CA THR A 345 8.36 17.27 12.29
C THR A 345 8.52 16.82 13.74
N LEU A 346 9.72 17.00 14.32
CA LEU A 346 9.98 16.62 15.71
C LEU A 346 9.10 17.39 16.69
N VAL A 347 8.92 18.70 16.50
CA VAL A 347 8.04 19.53 17.33
C VAL A 347 6.59 19.07 17.21
N THR A 348 6.08 18.81 16.01
CA THR A 348 4.71 18.32 15.82
C THR A 348 4.48 17.00 16.55
N ILE A 349 5.40 16.05 16.40
CA ILE A 349 5.35 14.77 17.12
C ILE A 349 5.45 15.01 18.64
N ALA A 350 6.39 15.85 19.08
CA ALA A 350 6.63 16.10 20.50
C ALA A 350 5.41 16.72 21.20
N ILE A 351 4.77 17.71 20.57
CA ILE A 351 3.55 18.34 21.10
C ILE A 351 2.45 17.29 21.25
N ALA A 352 2.26 16.42 20.25
CA ALA A 352 1.29 15.33 20.35
C ALA A 352 1.59 14.38 21.52
N TRP A 353 2.86 14.12 21.81
CA TRP A 353 3.27 13.25 22.93
C TRP A 353 3.35 13.93 24.30
N LEU A 354 3.32 15.27 24.40
CA LEU A 354 3.32 15.97 25.70
C LEU A 354 2.14 15.54 26.58
N VAL A 355 0.99 15.25 25.97
CA VAL A 355 -0.22 14.81 26.69
C VAL A 355 -0.12 13.35 27.14
N TYR A 356 0.57 12.50 26.36
CA TYR A 356 0.51 11.04 26.53
C TYR A 356 1.76 10.42 27.17
N ARG A 357 2.95 10.96 26.90
CA ARG A 357 4.23 10.59 27.53
C ARG A 357 5.09 11.87 27.68
N PRO A 358 4.88 12.67 28.74
CA PRO A 358 5.53 13.96 28.91
C PRO A 358 7.06 13.90 28.81
N VAL A 359 7.71 12.87 29.37
CA VAL A 359 9.17 12.69 29.30
C VAL A 359 9.65 12.53 27.86
N LEU A 360 8.97 11.72 27.04
CA LEU A 360 9.30 11.55 25.63
C LEU A 360 9.07 12.86 24.85
N GLY A 361 7.95 13.54 25.10
CA GLY A 361 7.66 14.84 24.49
C GLY A 361 8.73 15.89 24.82
N VAL A 362 9.11 16.02 26.09
CA VAL A 362 10.18 16.95 26.52
C VAL A 362 11.52 16.58 25.89
N ALA A 363 11.89 15.30 25.84
CA ALA A 363 13.13 14.85 25.19
C ALA A 363 13.16 15.22 23.70
N LEU A 364 12.06 15.01 22.98
CA LEU A 364 11.95 15.39 21.56
C LEU A 364 12.03 16.91 21.35
N LEU A 365 11.41 17.71 22.24
CA LEU A 365 11.52 19.17 22.20
C LEU A 365 12.96 19.64 22.46
N LEU A 366 13.69 19.01 23.38
CA LEU A 366 15.10 19.31 23.62
C LEU A 366 15.96 18.98 22.40
N ILE A 367 15.72 17.84 21.74
CA ILE A 367 16.41 17.48 20.49
C ILE A 367 16.10 18.51 19.40
N ALA A 368 14.84 18.85 19.17
CA ALA A 368 14.44 19.85 18.18
C ALA A 368 15.08 21.22 18.47
N SER A 369 15.08 21.65 19.74
CA SER A 369 15.72 22.89 20.18
C SER A 369 17.23 22.87 19.95
N GLY A 370 17.89 21.75 20.27
CA GLY A 370 19.33 21.55 20.02
C GLY A 370 19.67 21.64 18.53
N ILE A 371 18.85 21.04 17.65
CA ILE A 371 19.01 21.15 16.20
C ILE A 371 18.88 22.62 15.75
N ILE A 372 17.83 23.32 16.19
CA ILE A 372 17.59 24.74 15.85
C ILE A 372 18.76 25.62 16.32
N VAL A 373 19.23 25.44 17.56
CA VAL A 373 20.37 26.19 18.12
C VAL A 373 21.66 25.87 17.37
N GLY A 374 21.93 24.59 17.09
CA GLY A 374 23.10 24.17 16.32
C GLY A 374 23.15 24.80 14.92
N ILE A 375 22.01 24.81 14.21
CA ILE A 375 21.87 25.48 12.90
C ILE A 375 22.18 26.98 13.04
N LYS A 376 21.61 27.67 14.04
CA LYS A 376 21.87 29.10 14.29
C LYS A 376 23.33 29.38 14.60
N MET A 377 23.99 28.56 15.42
CA MET A 377 25.41 28.71 15.76
C MET A 377 26.31 28.54 14.54
N LEU A 378 26.05 27.52 13.70
CA LEU A 378 26.80 27.29 12.46
C LEU A 378 26.63 28.46 11.47
N ALA A 379 25.40 28.97 11.31
CA ALA A 379 25.13 30.14 10.47
C ALA A 379 25.89 31.39 10.98
N THR A 380 25.94 31.59 12.30
CA THR A 380 26.61 32.74 12.93
C THR A 380 28.14 32.64 12.81
N LYS A 381 28.72 31.45 13.01
CA LYS A 381 30.16 31.21 12.79
C LYS A 381 30.56 31.47 11.34
N ARG A 382 29.77 31.01 10.37
CA ARG A 382 30.02 31.28 8.94
C ARG A 382 29.94 32.77 8.60
N LYS A 383 28.96 33.51 9.15
CA LYS A 383 28.88 34.97 8.98
C LYS A 383 30.11 35.69 9.54
N LYS A 384 30.61 35.28 10.71
CA LYS A 384 31.83 35.85 11.31
C LYS A 384 33.09 35.53 10.51
N ALA A 385 33.20 34.33 9.94
CA ALA A 385 34.33 33.93 9.10
C ALA A 385 34.33 34.57 7.70
N ALA A 386 33.16 35.01 7.20
CA ALA A 386 33.00 35.66 5.91
C ALA A 386 33.01 37.20 5.97
N ALA A 387 33.10 37.80 7.16
CA ALA A 387 33.29 39.23 7.30
C ALA A 387 34.73 39.58 6.85
N PRO A 388 34.93 40.55 5.93
CA PRO A 388 36.27 40.95 5.55
C PRO A 388 37.01 41.46 6.79
N ALA A 389 38.26 41.02 6.97
CA ALA A 389 39.14 41.64 7.95
C ALA A 389 39.17 43.14 7.64
N SER A 390 38.65 43.96 8.54
CA SER A 390 38.70 45.42 8.41
C SER A 390 40.16 45.81 8.24
N ALA A 391 40.51 46.32 7.06
CA ALA A 391 41.82 46.89 6.78
C ALA A 391 42.03 48.05 7.77
N TYR A 392 43.04 47.89 8.63
CA TYR A 392 43.64 48.97 9.40
C TYR A 392 45.00 49.30 8.79
#